data_AF-A0A968FR83-F1
#
_entry.id   AF-A0A968FR83-F1
#
_cell.length_a   1.000
_cell.length_b   1.000
_cell.length_c   1.000
_cell.angle_alpha   90.00
_cell.angle_beta   90.00
_cell.angle_gamma   90.00
#
_symmetry.space_group_name_H-M   'P 1'
#
loop_
_entity.id
_entity.type
_entity.pdbx_description
1 polymer ?
#
loop_
_entity_poly.entity_id
_entity_poly.type
_entity_poly.pdbx_seq_one_letter_code
_entity_poly.pdbx_strand_id
1 'polypeptide(L)'
;ERVPLQSFEKPVYFEGCMPIEELASRGEKTLAFGALKPVGLPHPQTGERFYAVVQLRRENREGTAYNLVGFQTKLKYPEQKRIFRMVPGLEEAEFFRYGAIHRNTFINAPSLLTRELDLITRPGAYFAGQIVGVEGYVESTAMGLL
;
A
#
# COMPACT_ATOMS: atom_id res chain seq x y z
N GLU A 1 3.67 17.91 -0.46
CA GLU A 1 2.74 18.30 0.64
C GLU A 1 2.15 17.04 1.31
N ARG A 2 1.96 17.03 2.64
CA ARG A 2 1.51 15.86 3.42
C ARG A 2 0.08 16.05 3.94
N VAL A 3 -0.62 14.94 4.22
CA VAL A 3 -1.90 14.95 4.94
C VAL A 3 -1.62 15.16 6.44
N PRO A 4 -2.25 16.16 7.10
CA PRO A 4 -2.07 16.37 8.54
C PRO A 4 -2.71 15.24 9.35
N LEU A 5 -2.15 14.98 10.54
CA LEU A 5 -2.76 14.05 11.49
C LEU A 5 -4.07 14.62 12.04
N GLN A 6 -5.04 13.74 12.26
CA GLN A 6 -6.23 14.09 13.04
C GLN A 6 -5.89 14.21 14.53
N SER A 7 -6.72 14.93 15.30
CA SER A 7 -6.48 15.19 16.74
C SER A 7 -6.41 13.93 17.60
N PHE A 8 -7.02 12.82 17.14
CA PHE A 8 -7.01 11.52 17.81
C PHE A 8 -5.85 10.60 17.36
N GLU A 9 -5.08 11.00 16.35
CA GLU A 9 -3.96 10.22 15.85
C GLU A 9 -2.66 10.61 16.55
N LYS A 10 -1.90 9.61 17.00
CA LYS A 10 -0.52 9.79 17.46
C LYS A 10 0.43 9.32 16.35
N PRO A 11 1.52 10.04 16.06
CA PRO A 11 2.54 9.60 15.10
C PRO A 11 3.39 8.46 15.68
N VAL A 12 2.75 7.33 15.94
CA VAL A 12 3.45 6.09 16.32
C VAL A 12 3.66 5.32 15.03
N TYR A 13 4.82 5.53 14.41
CA TYR A 13 5.26 4.73 13.27
C TYR A 13 6.03 3.54 13.80
N PHE A 14 5.62 2.34 13.41
CA PHE A 14 6.47 1.16 13.58
C PHE A 14 7.66 1.30 12.62
N GLU A 15 8.87 0.97 13.07
CA GLU A 15 10.08 1.07 12.25
C GLU A 15 9.94 0.33 10.90
N GLY A 16 9.17 -0.77 10.86
CA GLY A 16 8.87 -1.53 9.65
C GLY A 16 7.75 -0.97 8.74
N CYS A 17 7.04 0.08 9.14
CA CYS A 17 5.87 0.63 8.41
C CYS A 17 5.92 2.17 8.28
N MET A 18 7.12 2.74 8.21
CA MET A 18 7.26 4.19 8.07
C MET A 18 6.85 4.69 6.68
N PRO A 19 6.22 5.87 6.58
CA PRO A 19 5.96 6.52 5.30
C PRO A 19 7.26 6.73 4.51
N ILE A 20 7.22 6.54 3.19
CA ILE A 20 8.39 6.66 2.31
C ILE A 20 9.00 8.07 2.36
N GLU A 21 8.19 9.10 2.52
CA GLU A 21 8.64 10.48 2.67
C GLU A 21 9.33 10.76 4.01
N GLU A 22 9.08 9.95 5.04
CA GLU A 22 9.82 10.00 6.31
C GLU A 22 11.12 9.19 6.23
N LEU A 23 11.14 8.11 5.46
CA LEU A 23 12.41 7.43 5.15
C LEU A 23 13.33 8.34 4.32
N ALA A 24 12.76 9.06 3.36
CA ALA A 24 13.51 10.02 2.54
C ALA A 24 14.12 11.16 3.36
N SER A 25 13.41 11.64 4.40
CA SER A 25 13.90 12.74 5.25
C SER A 25 15.06 12.35 6.15
N ARG A 26 15.25 11.04 6.42
CA ARG A 26 16.34 10.52 7.27
C ARG A 26 17.72 10.53 6.60
N GLY A 27 17.79 10.80 5.30
CA GLY A 27 19.06 10.98 4.59
C GLY A 27 18.97 10.57 3.12
N GLU A 28 19.82 11.17 2.30
CA GLU A 28 19.83 11.03 0.83
C GLU A 28 19.88 9.57 0.35
N LYS A 29 20.68 8.73 1.02
CA LYS A 29 20.87 7.32 0.65
C LYS A 29 19.91 6.36 1.36
N THR A 30 19.07 6.84 2.28
CA THR A 30 18.23 5.98 3.13
C THR A 30 17.35 5.05 2.30
N LEU A 31 16.71 5.58 1.25
CA LEU A 31 15.85 4.79 0.38
C LEU A 31 16.63 3.70 -0.40
N ALA A 32 17.84 4.01 -0.88
CA ALA A 32 18.66 3.08 -1.67
C ALA A 32 19.19 1.89 -0.84
N PHE A 33 19.33 2.05 0.48
CA PHE A 33 19.68 0.95 1.39
C PHE A 33 18.46 0.24 2.01
N GLY A 34 17.29 0.88 1.95
CA GLY A 34 16.03 0.38 2.51
C GLY A 34 15.05 -0.11 1.45
N ALA A 35 13.98 0.65 1.23
CA ALA A 35 12.85 0.28 0.38
C ALA A 35 13.24 0.05 -1.09
N LEU A 36 14.28 0.74 -1.58
CA LEU A 36 14.71 0.70 -2.98
C LEU A 36 15.98 -0.14 -3.21
N LYS A 37 16.33 -1.02 -2.26
CA LYS A 37 17.56 -1.80 -2.32
C LYS A 37 17.57 -2.76 -3.53
N PRO A 38 18.62 -2.73 -4.38
CA PRO A 38 18.69 -3.55 -5.60
C PRO A 38 19.36 -4.90 -5.38
N VAL A 39 19.27 -5.47 -4.17
CA VAL A 39 19.95 -6.72 -3.82
C VAL A 39 19.34 -7.89 -4.60
N GLY A 40 20.17 -8.64 -5.31
CA GLY A 40 19.74 -9.78 -6.13
C GLY A 40 19.14 -9.41 -7.48
N LEU A 41 19.24 -8.13 -7.90
CA LEU A 41 18.64 -7.61 -9.13
C LEU A 41 19.73 -6.96 -10.02
N PRO A 42 20.57 -7.76 -10.70
CA PRO A 42 21.49 -7.21 -11.70
C PRO A 42 20.73 -6.73 -12.95
N HIS A 43 21.32 -5.77 -13.67
CA HIS A 43 20.81 -5.31 -14.94
C HIS A 43 20.75 -6.47 -15.94
N PRO A 44 19.62 -6.72 -16.62
CA PRO A 44 19.45 -7.93 -17.42
C PRO A 44 20.40 -8.01 -18.63
N GLN A 45 20.78 -6.86 -19.20
CA GLN A 45 21.70 -6.77 -20.33
C GLN A 45 23.18 -6.63 -19.93
N THR A 46 23.52 -5.78 -18.95
CA THR A 46 24.92 -5.47 -18.60
C THR A 46 25.45 -6.27 -17.41
N GLY A 47 24.57 -6.86 -16.59
CA GLY A 47 24.94 -7.50 -15.33
C GLY A 47 25.31 -6.53 -14.20
N GLU A 48 25.33 -5.22 -14.48
CA GLU A 48 25.68 -4.21 -13.49
C GLU A 48 24.61 -4.07 -12.40
N ARG A 49 25.03 -3.65 -11.21
CA ARG A 49 24.10 -3.41 -10.12
C ARG A 49 23.44 -2.04 -10.28
N PHE A 50 22.10 -1.99 -10.28
CA PHE A 50 21.38 -0.72 -10.20
C PHE A 50 21.74 0.05 -8.93
N TYR A 51 21.60 1.38 -8.98
CA TYR A 51 21.74 2.22 -7.77
C TYR A 51 20.58 1.99 -6.79
N ALA A 52 19.35 1.97 -7.33
CA ALA A 52 18.11 1.76 -6.60
C ALA A 52 17.06 1.18 -7.57
N VAL A 53 16.07 0.46 -7.04
CA VAL A 53 14.97 -0.11 -7.83
C VAL A 53 13.63 0.12 -7.13
N VAL A 54 12.59 0.37 -7.92
CA VAL A 54 11.21 0.31 -7.46
C VAL A 54 10.65 -1.05 -7.88
N GLN A 55 10.13 -1.80 -6.92
CA GLN A 55 9.57 -3.11 -7.17
C GLN A 55 8.04 -3.04 -7.22
N LEU A 56 7.46 -3.75 -8.18
CA LEU A 56 6.03 -3.91 -8.35
C LEU A 56 5.63 -5.33 -7.96
N ARG A 57 4.56 -5.47 -7.18
CA ARG A 57 3.96 -6.76 -6.84
C ARG A 57 2.56 -6.83 -7.41
N ARG A 58 2.23 -7.94 -8.07
CA ARG A 58 0.86 -8.21 -8.53
C ARG A 58 -0.11 -8.29 -7.36
N GLU A 59 -1.20 -7.54 -7.43
CA GLU A 59 -2.21 -7.49 -6.36
C GLU A 59 -3.44 -8.33 -6.67
N ASN A 60 -3.76 -8.56 -7.95
CA ASN A 60 -4.93 -9.34 -8.35
C ASN A 60 -4.58 -10.55 -9.21
N ARG A 61 -5.51 -11.49 -9.31
CA ARG A 61 -5.35 -12.73 -10.08
C ARG A 61 -5.34 -12.47 -11.59
N GLU A 62 -5.77 -11.31 -12.06
CA GLU A 62 -5.79 -11.00 -13.49
C GLU A 62 -4.47 -10.37 -13.93
N GLY A 63 -3.63 -9.90 -12.99
CA GLY A 63 -2.37 -9.24 -13.31
C GLY A 63 -2.56 -7.87 -13.96
N THR A 64 -3.71 -7.22 -13.69
CA THR A 64 -4.04 -5.88 -14.18
C THR A 64 -3.79 -4.80 -13.12
N ALA A 65 -3.56 -5.18 -11.86
CA ALA A 65 -3.22 -4.26 -10.77
C ALA A 65 -1.91 -4.66 -10.10
N TYR A 66 -1.05 -3.67 -9.88
CA TYR A 66 0.25 -3.82 -9.23
C TYR A 66 0.42 -2.78 -8.12
N ASN A 67 1.10 -3.16 -7.05
CA ASN A 67 1.42 -2.28 -5.93
C ASN A 67 2.92 -1.97 -5.89
N LEU A 68 3.25 -0.76 -5.47
CA LEU A 68 4.61 -0.30 -5.21
C LEU A 68 5.09 -0.85 -3.87
N VAL A 69 6.04 -1.78 -3.90
CA VAL A 69 6.52 -2.46 -2.69
C VAL A 69 7.31 -1.48 -1.81
N GLY A 70 6.87 -1.30 -0.56
CA GLY A 70 7.54 -0.43 0.42
C GLY A 70 7.24 1.07 0.29
N PHE A 71 6.18 1.44 -0.45
CA PHE A 71 5.77 2.82 -0.72
C PHE A 71 4.57 3.29 0.11
N GLN A 72 4.38 2.74 1.32
CA GLN A 72 3.41 3.29 2.27
C GLN A 72 3.67 4.81 2.46
N THR A 73 2.62 5.64 2.45
CA THR A 73 2.78 7.10 2.38
C THR A 73 1.62 7.87 3.01
N LYS A 74 1.89 9.11 3.45
CA LYS A 74 0.93 10.16 3.84
C LYS A 74 0.97 11.38 2.90
N LEU A 75 1.62 11.26 1.75
CA LEU A 75 1.58 12.30 0.73
C LEU A 75 0.14 12.51 0.26
N LYS A 76 -0.22 13.76 -0.04
CA LYS A 76 -1.51 14.05 -0.69
C LYS A 76 -1.57 13.36 -2.06
N TYR A 77 -2.76 12.98 -2.52
CA TYR A 77 -2.92 12.24 -3.79
C TYR A 77 -2.30 12.94 -5.02
N PRO A 78 -2.40 14.28 -5.20
CA PRO A 78 -1.71 14.95 -6.30
C PRO A 78 -0.19 14.78 -6.25
N GLU A 79 0.38 14.75 -5.05
CA GLU A 79 1.83 14.59 -4.85
C GLU A 79 2.28 13.16 -5.08
N GLN A 80 1.48 12.17 -4.67
CA GLN A 80 1.71 10.78 -5.05
C GLN A 80 1.75 10.63 -6.57
N LYS A 81 0.74 11.14 -7.29
CA LYS A 81 0.71 11.10 -8.75
C LYS A 81 1.93 11.77 -9.37
N ARG A 82 2.32 12.96 -8.88
CA ARG A 82 3.47 13.71 -9.38
C ARG A 82 4.78 12.96 -9.17
N ILE A 83 5.02 12.45 -7.96
CA ILE A 83 6.29 11.80 -7.57
C ILE A 83 6.40 10.42 -8.19
N PHE A 84 5.35 9.61 -8.18
CA PHE A 84 5.42 8.23 -8.68
C PHE A 84 5.59 8.17 -10.20
N ARG A 85 5.12 9.19 -10.94
CA ARG A 85 5.39 9.34 -12.37
C ARG A 85 6.84 9.74 -12.70
N MET A 86 7.64 10.10 -11.71
CA MET A 86 9.08 10.34 -11.91
C MET A 86 9.89 9.03 -11.90
N VAL A 87 9.28 7.90 -11.52
CA VAL A 87 9.93 6.60 -11.52
C VAL A 87 9.97 6.08 -12.96
N PRO A 88 11.15 5.67 -13.48
CA PRO A 88 11.27 5.11 -14.82
C PRO A 88 10.31 3.94 -15.05
N GLY A 89 9.53 4.00 -16.12
CA GLY A 89 8.50 3.02 -16.47
C GLY A 89 7.11 3.27 -15.89
N LEU A 90 6.94 4.31 -15.06
CA LEU A 90 5.65 4.71 -14.47
C LEU A 90 5.18 6.09 -14.94
N GLU A 91 5.80 6.67 -15.96
CA GLU A 91 5.53 8.02 -16.46
C GLU A 91 4.04 8.20 -16.82
N GLU A 92 3.49 7.19 -17.51
CA GLU A 92 2.09 7.15 -17.96
C GLU A 92 1.22 6.21 -17.11
N ALA A 93 1.67 5.85 -15.89
CA ALA A 93 0.91 4.96 -15.03
C ALA A 93 -0.46 5.55 -14.66
N GLU A 94 -1.45 4.65 -14.63
CA GLU A 94 -2.78 4.87 -14.08
C GLU A 94 -2.84 4.35 -12.64
N PHE A 95 -3.28 5.20 -11.70
CA PHE A 95 -3.35 4.85 -10.29
C PHE A 95 -4.79 4.52 -9.89
N PHE A 96 -5.11 3.23 -9.76
CA PHE A 96 -6.42 2.77 -9.30
C PHE A 96 -6.71 3.12 -7.84
N ARG A 97 -5.67 3.11 -7.00
CA ARG A 97 -5.76 3.41 -5.56
C ARG A 97 -4.51 4.15 -5.12
N TYR A 98 -4.70 5.21 -4.34
CA TYR A 98 -3.61 5.95 -3.72
C TYR A 98 -3.26 5.38 -2.35
N GLY A 99 -1.99 5.52 -1.96
CA GLY A 99 -1.52 5.11 -0.65
C GLY A 99 -2.09 5.98 0.45
N ALA A 100 -2.40 5.37 1.59
CA ALA A 100 -2.84 6.07 2.79
C ALA A 100 -2.28 5.35 4.01
N ILE A 101 -1.90 6.12 5.03
CA ILE A 101 -1.54 5.60 6.34
C ILE A 101 -2.46 6.26 7.36
N HIS A 102 -3.31 5.46 7.98
CA HIS A 102 -4.16 5.86 9.09
C HIS A 102 -4.40 4.64 9.97
N ARG A 103 -4.94 4.86 11.16
CA ARG A 103 -5.37 3.75 12.01
C ARG A 103 -6.58 3.06 11.35
N ASN A 104 -6.51 1.74 11.17
CA ASN A 104 -7.63 0.93 10.75
C ASN A 104 -7.64 -0.41 11.49
N THR A 105 -8.82 -0.87 11.89
CA THR A 105 -9.02 -2.21 12.48
C THR A 105 -9.74 -3.06 11.43
N PHE A 106 -9.09 -4.13 10.99
CA PHE A 106 -9.63 -5.05 9.98
C PHE A 106 -9.15 -6.47 10.26
N ILE A 107 -9.83 -7.46 9.68
CA ILE A 107 -9.46 -8.87 9.73
C ILE A 107 -8.91 -9.34 8.38
N ASN A 108 -8.14 -10.43 8.37
CA ASN A 108 -7.72 -11.09 7.14
C ASN A 108 -8.90 -11.84 6.50
N ALA A 109 -9.84 -11.10 5.92
CA ALA A 109 -11.08 -11.62 5.36
C ALA A 109 -10.85 -12.78 4.36
N PRO A 110 -9.89 -12.73 3.41
CA PRO A 110 -9.63 -13.85 2.50
C PRO A 110 -9.28 -15.19 3.16
N SER A 111 -8.79 -15.18 4.41
CA SER A 111 -8.43 -16.39 5.15
C SER A 111 -9.46 -16.79 6.21
N LEU A 112 -10.40 -15.89 6.55
CA LEU A 112 -11.32 -16.07 7.68
C LEU A 112 -12.78 -16.17 7.25
N LEU A 113 -13.15 -15.54 6.14
CA LEU A 113 -14.53 -15.43 5.68
C LEU A 113 -14.76 -16.21 4.39
N THR A 114 -15.99 -16.68 4.20
CA THR A 114 -16.49 -17.13 2.89
C THR A 114 -16.75 -15.93 1.97
N ARG A 115 -17.17 -16.18 0.73
CA ARG A 115 -17.53 -15.10 -0.22
C ARG A 115 -18.78 -14.34 0.20
N GLU A 116 -19.61 -14.99 1.02
CA GLU A 116 -20.85 -14.49 1.60
C GLU A 116 -20.61 -13.82 2.96
N LEU A 117 -19.34 -13.52 3.30
CA LEU A 117 -18.93 -12.83 4.53
C LEU A 117 -19.22 -13.58 5.84
N ASP A 118 -19.51 -14.88 5.77
CA ASP A 118 -19.68 -15.76 6.93
C ASP A 118 -18.32 -16.25 7.45
N LEU A 119 -18.16 -16.36 8.77
CA LEU A 119 -16.93 -16.84 9.38
C LEU A 119 -16.77 -18.35 9.18
N ILE A 120 -15.68 -18.76 8.53
CA ILE A 120 -15.40 -20.16 8.19
C ILE A 120 -15.44 -21.07 9.44
N THR A 121 -14.93 -20.59 10.57
CA THR A 121 -14.84 -21.38 11.81
C THR A 121 -16.13 -21.38 12.64
N ARG A 122 -17.08 -20.49 12.33
CA ARG A 122 -18.36 -20.38 13.06
C ARG A 122 -19.46 -19.95 12.08
N PRO A 123 -20.07 -20.90 11.37
CA PRO A 123 -21.15 -20.60 10.44
C PRO A 123 -22.31 -19.83 11.10
N GLY A 124 -22.86 -18.87 10.37
CA GLY A 124 -23.89 -17.95 10.84
C GLY A 124 -23.36 -16.72 11.58
N ALA A 125 -22.04 -16.48 11.59
CA ALA A 125 -21.42 -15.30 12.18
C ALA A 125 -20.81 -14.43 11.08
N TYR A 126 -21.54 -13.38 10.71
CA TYR A 126 -21.18 -12.51 9.58
C TYR A 126 -20.39 -11.28 10.02
N PHE A 127 -19.46 -10.86 9.17
CA PHE A 127 -18.73 -9.61 9.33
C PHE A 127 -18.97 -8.73 8.11
N ALA A 128 -19.22 -7.45 8.32
CA ALA A 128 -19.46 -6.51 7.23
C ALA A 128 -18.90 -5.12 7.56
N GLY A 129 -18.74 -4.29 6.52
CA GLY A 129 -18.19 -2.95 6.65
C GLY A 129 -16.65 -2.94 6.66
N GLN A 130 -16.08 -1.83 7.11
CA GLN A 130 -14.62 -1.63 7.13
C GLN A 130 -13.81 -2.77 7.77
N ILE A 131 -14.39 -3.50 8.74
CA ILE A 131 -13.70 -4.61 9.40
C ILE A 131 -13.33 -5.74 8.43
N VAL A 132 -14.05 -5.90 7.31
CA VAL A 132 -13.72 -6.89 6.26
C VAL A 132 -12.68 -6.39 5.26
N GLY A 133 -12.11 -5.20 5.46
CA GLY A 133 -11.02 -4.66 4.66
C GLY A 133 -11.43 -3.78 3.48
N VAL A 134 -12.73 -3.48 3.33
CA VAL A 134 -13.20 -2.43 2.41
C VAL A 134 -12.95 -1.04 3.00
N GLU A 135 -12.93 -0.03 2.16
CA GLU A 135 -12.72 1.37 2.56
C GLU A 135 -13.78 2.25 1.90
N GLY A 136 -14.44 3.11 2.68
CA GLY A 136 -15.52 3.97 2.21
C GLY A 136 -16.91 3.58 2.73
N TYR A 137 -17.80 4.56 2.76
CA TYR A 137 -19.16 4.37 3.29
C TYR A 137 -20.03 3.51 2.38
N VAL A 138 -19.90 3.68 1.06
CA VAL A 138 -20.70 2.95 0.06
C VAL A 138 -20.32 1.47 0.08
N GLU A 139 -19.01 1.19 0.05
CA GLU A 139 -18.44 -0.14 0.11
C GLU A 139 -18.81 -0.82 1.43
N SER A 140 -18.71 -0.09 2.55
CA SER A 140 -19.09 -0.64 3.86
C SER A 140 -20.57 -1.00 3.93
N THR A 141 -21.43 -0.17 3.35
CA THR A 141 -22.89 -0.40 3.29
C THR A 141 -23.21 -1.57 2.37
N ALA A 142 -22.55 -1.66 1.20
CA ALA A 142 -22.71 -2.75 0.26
C ALA A 142 -22.32 -4.10 0.90
N MET A 143 -21.24 -4.15 1.68
CA MET A 143 -20.88 -5.37 2.41
C MET A 143 -21.91 -5.75 3.48
N GLY A 144 -22.61 -4.79 4.07
CA GLY A 144 -23.68 -5.07 5.03
C GLY A 144 -25.00 -5.52 4.41
N LEU A 145 -25.18 -5.31 3.09
CA LEU A 145 -26.35 -5.72 2.34
C LEU A 145 -26.23 -7.14 1.77
N LEU A 146 -25.00 -7.59 1.52
CA LEU A 146 -24.68 -8.96 1.08
C LEU A 146 -25.11 -10.00 2.11
#